data_AF-A0A7Y9UVW5-F1
#
_entry.id   AF-A0A7Y9UVW5-F1
#
_cell.length_a   1.000
_cell.length_b   1.000
_cell.length_c   1.000
_cell.angle_alpha   90.00
_cell.angle_beta   90.00
_cell.angle_gamma   90.00
#
_symmetry.space_group_name_H-M   'P 1'
#
loop_
_entity.id
_entity.type
_entity.pdbx_description
1 polymer ?
#
loop_
_entity_poly.entity_id
_entity_poly.type
_entity_poly.pdbx_seq_one_letter_code
_entity_poly.pdbx_strand_id
1 'polypeptide(L)'
;MKRAEADRVELMRQVFVPREAWVLSGSTVGWGEEVVDQCDAIVFLTLDPDERLRRLQAREVHRRDGQTFDEESWSAFVEWARGYDDPSFNGRSRVAHEKWLADRRQPVLRLDSAAAPEALLNQVLQWEPGR
;
A
#
# COMPACT_ATOMS: atom_id res chain seq x y z
N MET A 1 15.75 15.94 3.23
CA MET A 1 16.13 14.90 4.22
C MET A 1 14.87 14.17 4.67
N LYS A 2 14.88 12.83 4.75
CA LYS A 2 13.74 12.03 5.22
C LYS A 2 13.61 12.24 6.74
N ARG A 3 12.39 12.52 7.26
CA ARG A 3 12.14 12.64 8.72
C ARG A 3 12.50 11.34 9.44
N ALA A 4 12.90 11.37 10.72
CA ALA A 4 13.09 10.14 11.49
C ALA A 4 11.76 9.38 11.65
N GLU A 5 11.80 8.08 11.91
CA GLU A 5 10.58 7.27 12.02
C GLU A 5 9.68 7.73 13.18
N ALA A 6 10.27 8.00 14.34
CA ALA A 6 9.56 8.56 15.50
C ALA A 6 8.82 9.87 15.15
N ASP A 7 9.48 10.80 14.45
CA ASP A 7 8.85 12.07 14.04
C ASP A 7 7.68 11.86 13.08
N ARG A 8 7.75 10.84 12.22
CA ARG A 8 6.65 10.50 11.30
C ARG A 8 5.47 9.92 12.06
N VAL A 9 5.74 9.01 13.01
CA VAL A 9 4.71 8.40 13.85
C VAL A 9 4.01 9.47 14.68
N GLU A 10 4.77 10.34 15.34
CA GLU A 10 4.20 11.42 16.16
C GLU A 10 3.31 12.35 15.33
N LEU A 11 3.78 12.77 14.14
CA LEU A 11 2.98 13.59 13.23
C LEU A 11 1.71 12.85 12.78
N MET A 12 1.81 11.57 12.43
CA MET A 12 0.66 10.76 12.03
C MET A 12 -0.34 10.62 13.18
N ARG A 13 0.13 10.40 14.41
CA ARG A 13 -0.75 10.34 15.59
C ARG A 13 -1.51 11.64 15.77
N GLN A 14 -0.83 12.78 15.73
CA GLN A 14 -1.47 14.11 15.86
C GLN A 14 -2.47 14.39 14.74
N VAL A 15 -2.19 13.94 13.52
CA VAL A 15 -3.04 14.19 12.34
C VAL A 15 -4.21 13.21 12.26
N PHE A 16 -4.08 11.95 12.66
CA PHE A 16 -5.13 10.96 12.44
C PHE A 16 -5.95 10.70 13.69
N VAL A 17 -5.30 10.34 14.80
CA VAL A 17 -5.96 9.76 15.98
C VAL A 17 -7.01 10.67 16.64
N PRO A 18 -6.85 12.01 16.70
CA PRO A 18 -7.87 12.88 17.29
C PRO A 18 -9.15 13.05 16.44
N ARG A 19 -9.16 12.58 15.19
CA ARG A 19 -10.30 12.77 14.28
C ARG A 19 -11.28 11.62 14.42
N GLU A 20 -12.57 11.93 14.28
CA GLU A 20 -13.66 10.96 14.36
C GLU A 20 -13.54 9.83 13.32
N ALA A 21 -13.09 10.16 12.10
CA ALA A 21 -12.86 9.19 11.04
C ALA A 21 -11.66 9.61 10.20
N TRP A 22 -10.86 8.63 9.77
CA TRP A 22 -9.68 8.86 8.93
C TRP A 22 -9.29 7.60 8.15
N VAL A 23 -8.51 7.81 7.09
CA VAL A 23 -7.91 6.75 6.27
C VAL A 23 -6.42 7.00 6.13
N LEU A 24 -5.61 5.98 6.43
CA LEU A 24 -4.18 5.95 6.17
C LEU A 24 -3.91 5.03 4.98
N SER A 25 -3.24 5.55 3.95
CA SER A 25 -2.88 4.77 2.76
C SER A 25 -1.37 4.61 2.62
N GLY A 26 -0.94 3.42 2.21
CA GLY A 26 0.47 3.07 2.01
C GLY A 26 0.98 2.11 3.07
N SER A 27 2.11 1.45 2.79
CA SER A 27 2.71 0.48 3.71
C SER A 27 3.52 1.19 4.79
N THR A 28 3.09 1.02 6.04
CA THR A 28 3.78 1.47 7.27
C THR A 28 4.43 0.30 8.03
N VAL A 29 4.53 -0.87 7.39
CA VAL A 29 5.12 -2.08 7.99
C VAL A 29 6.55 -1.81 8.43
N GLY A 30 6.84 -2.15 9.68
CA GLY A 30 8.15 -2.04 10.33
C GLY A 30 8.43 -0.71 11.03
N TRP A 31 7.49 0.23 11.05
CA TRP A 31 7.70 1.52 11.75
C TRP A 31 6.43 2.27 12.20
N GLY A 32 5.25 1.99 11.63
CA GLY A 32 4.01 2.73 11.92
C GLY A 32 2.93 1.92 12.62
N GLU A 33 3.29 0.81 13.26
CA GLU A 33 2.39 -0.12 13.95
C GLU A 33 1.50 0.61 14.96
N GLU A 34 2.05 1.53 15.75
CA GLU A 34 1.29 2.27 16.77
C GLU A 34 0.14 3.12 16.20
N VAL A 35 0.24 3.54 14.94
CA VAL A 35 -0.83 4.29 14.24
C VAL A 35 -1.85 3.30 13.68
N VAL A 36 -1.39 2.21 13.08
CA VAL A 36 -2.27 1.17 12.53
C VAL A 36 -3.08 0.48 13.63
N ASP A 37 -2.52 0.34 14.82
CA ASP A 37 -3.20 -0.19 16.00
C ASP A 37 -4.37 0.69 16.48
N GLN A 38 -4.50 1.92 15.96
CA GLN A 38 -5.67 2.79 16.17
C GLN A 38 -6.71 2.67 15.04
N CYS A 39 -6.42 1.94 13.96
CA CYS A 39 -7.41 1.68 12.91
C CYS A 39 -8.43 0.64 13.39
N ASP A 40 -9.70 0.86 13.05
CA ASP A 40 -10.76 -0.14 13.27
C ASP A 40 -10.66 -1.33 12.31
N ALA A 41 -10.07 -1.12 11.13
CA ALA A 41 -10.06 -2.10 10.06
C ALA A 41 -8.89 -1.87 9.07
N ILE A 42 -8.57 -2.90 8.28
CA ILE A 42 -7.54 -2.84 7.25
C ILE A 42 -8.13 -3.27 5.90
N VAL A 43 -7.85 -2.50 4.85
CA VAL A 43 -8.15 -2.89 3.46
C VAL A 43 -6.83 -3.24 2.77
N PHE A 44 -6.71 -4.49 2.30
CA PHE A 44 -5.54 -4.97 1.58
C PHE A 44 -5.87 -5.21 0.11
N LEU A 45 -5.22 -4.43 -0.76
CA LEU A 45 -5.39 -4.52 -2.21
C LEU A 45 -4.29 -5.38 -2.82
N THR A 46 -4.68 -6.35 -3.63
CA THR A 46 -3.77 -7.12 -4.48
C THR A 46 -4.06 -6.84 -5.94
N LEU A 47 -3.08 -7.11 -6.79
CA LEU A 47 -3.22 -7.05 -8.24
C LEU A 47 -2.35 -8.13 -8.83
N ASP A 48 -2.85 -8.77 -9.87
CA ASP A 48 -2.05 -9.67 -10.70
C ASP A 48 -0.70 -8.99 -11.09
N PRO A 49 0.45 -9.69 -11.00
CA PRO A 49 1.75 -9.10 -11.24
C PRO A 49 1.90 -8.52 -12.65
N ASP A 50 1.37 -9.21 -13.67
CA ASP A 50 1.49 -8.78 -15.06
C ASP A 50 0.64 -7.52 -15.30
N GLU A 51 -0.58 -7.51 -14.77
CA GLU A 51 -1.46 -6.32 -14.82
C GLU A 51 -0.85 -5.14 -14.05
N ARG A 52 -0.21 -5.39 -12.90
CA ARG A 52 0.48 -4.34 -12.13
C ARG A 52 1.61 -3.72 -12.94
N LEU A 53 2.46 -4.53 -13.56
CA LEU A 53 3.55 -4.05 -14.41
C LEU A 53 3.03 -3.26 -15.62
N ARG A 54 1.98 -3.77 -16.28
CA ARG A 54 1.33 -3.07 -17.39
C ARG A 54 0.81 -1.69 -16.97
N ARG A 55 0.14 -1.58 -15.81
CA ARG A 55 -0.35 -0.29 -15.28
C ARG A 55 0.79 0.66 -14.90
N LEU A 56 1.90 0.14 -14.35
CA LEU A 56 3.08 0.95 -14.04
C LEU A 56 3.69 1.54 -15.32
N GLN A 57 3.86 0.73 -16.36
CA GLN A 57 4.36 1.17 -17.66
C GLN A 57 3.44 2.23 -18.30
N ALA A 58 2.13 1.99 -18.32
CA ALA A 58 1.17 2.95 -18.88
C ALA A 58 1.19 4.30 -18.14
N ARG A 59 1.26 4.27 -16.80
CA ARG A 59 1.38 5.49 -15.97
C ARG A 59 2.64 6.25 -16.28
N GLU A 60 3.73 5.54 -16.49
CA GLU A 60 5.03 6.13 -16.75
C GLU A 60 5.10 6.72 -18.16
N VAL A 61 4.52 6.07 -19.18
CA VAL A 61 4.36 6.66 -20.52
C VAL A 61 3.60 7.98 -20.44
N HIS A 62 2.49 8.02 -19.69
CA HIS A 62 1.72 9.25 -19.51
C HIS A 62 2.48 10.33 -18.73
N ARG A 63 3.25 9.94 -17.69
CA ARG A 63 4.08 10.88 -16.93
C ARG A 63 5.18 11.50 -17.80
N ARG A 64 5.75 10.70 -18.71
CA ARG A 64 6.86 11.13 -19.54
C ARG A 64 6.44 12.18 -20.55
N ASP A 65 5.31 12.04 -21.26
CA ASP A 65 4.79 13.01 -22.24
C ASP A 65 5.85 13.89 -22.95
N GLY A 66 6.89 13.27 -23.50
CA GLY A 66 7.99 13.94 -24.22
C GLY A 66 9.17 14.47 -23.39
N GLN A 67 9.18 14.27 -22.08
CA GLN A 67 10.26 14.64 -21.15
C GLN A 67 11.33 13.56 -21.07
N THR A 68 12.58 13.99 -20.90
CA THR A 68 13.69 13.11 -20.54
C THR A 68 13.48 12.55 -19.13
N PHE A 69 13.77 11.28 -18.93
CA PHE A 69 13.71 10.63 -17.63
C PHE A 69 14.96 9.76 -17.42
N ASP A 70 15.18 9.36 -16.18
CA ASP A 70 16.27 8.46 -15.81
C ASP A 70 15.88 7.00 -16.10
N GLU A 71 16.43 6.45 -17.18
CA GLU A 71 16.23 5.07 -17.63
C GLU A 71 16.74 4.02 -16.65
N GLU A 72 17.84 4.32 -15.95
CA GLU A 72 18.44 3.42 -14.98
C GLU A 72 17.53 3.32 -13.74
N SER A 73 17.13 4.47 -13.19
CA SER A 73 16.18 4.53 -12.08
C SER A 73 14.86 3.85 -12.41
N TRP A 74 14.36 4.02 -13.64
CA TRP A 74 13.14 3.34 -14.08
C TRP A 74 13.30 1.83 -14.15
N SER A 75 14.39 1.34 -14.77
CA SER A 75 14.64 -0.10 -14.90
C SER A 75 14.82 -0.75 -13.53
N ALA A 76 15.57 -0.11 -12.63
CA ALA A 76 15.73 -0.55 -11.25
C ALA A 76 14.39 -0.60 -10.50
N PHE A 77 13.52 0.40 -10.71
CA PHE A 77 12.18 0.40 -10.13
C PHE A 77 11.30 -0.73 -10.64
N VAL A 78 11.31 -1.01 -11.96
CA VAL A 78 10.52 -2.10 -12.55
C VAL A 78 11.00 -3.45 -12.02
N GLU A 79 12.31 -3.69 -11.98
CA GLU A 79 12.87 -4.93 -11.42
C GLU A 79 12.50 -5.10 -9.94
N TRP A 80 12.60 -4.03 -9.15
CA TRP A 80 12.14 -4.03 -7.76
C TRP A 80 10.64 -4.34 -7.64
N ALA A 81 9.80 -3.78 -8.53
CA ALA A 81 8.35 -4.01 -8.52
C ALA A 81 7.94 -5.44 -8.97
N ARG A 82 8.75 -6.10 -9.79
CA ARG A 82 8.59 -7.53 -10.14
C ARG A 82 8.77 -8.43 -8.91
N GLY A 83 9.72 -8.10 -8.04
CA GLY A 83 10.03 -8.87 -6.84
C GLY A 83 8.92 -8.92 -5.80
N TYR A 84 7.87 -8.08 -5.90
CA TYR A 84 6.83 -8.01 -4.87
C TYR A 84 6.13 -9.35 -4.59
N ASP A 85 5.84 -10.16 -5.62
CA ASP A 85 5.17 -11.45 -5.45
C ASP A 85 6.15 -12.62 -5.31
N ASP A 86 7.46 -12.39 -5.47
CA ASP A 86 8.50 -13.41 -5.30
C ASP A 86 8.72 -13.69 -3.79
N PRO A 87 8.47 -14.92 -3.31
CA PRO A 87 8.66 -15.28 -1.90
C PRO A 87 10.11 -15.16 -1.41
N SER A 88 11.09 -15.20 -2.31
CA SER A 88 12.51 -15.09 -2.01
C SER A 88 13.02 -13.64 -1.96
N PHE A 89 12.18 -12.67 -2.34
CA PHE A 89 12.56 -11.27 -2.40
C PHE A 89 12.76 -10.66 -1.01
N ASN A 90 13.99 -10.22 -0.73
CA ASN A 90 14.39 -9.66 0.56
C ASN A 90 14.07 -8.15 0.69
N GLY A 91 12.84 -7.79 0.36
CA GLY A 91 12.35 -6.41 0.36
C GLY A 91 10.89 -6.31 0.76
N ARG A 92 10.21 -5.26 0.28
CA ARG A 92 8.75 -5.18 0.41
C ARG A 92 8.13 -6.24 -0.51
N SER A 93 7.59 -7.29 0.07
CA SER A 93 6.97 -8.40 -0.64
C SER A 93 5.58 -8.71 -0.11
N ARG A 94 4.77 -9.39 -0.93
CA ARG A 94 3.46 -9.90 -0.57
C ARG A 94 3.56 -10.86 0.62
N VAL A 95 4.59 -11.71 0.64
CA VAL A 95 4.82 -12.64 1.76
C VAL A 95 5.05 -11.89 3.07
N ALA A 96 5.85 -10.83 3.06
CA ALA A 96 6.07 -10.01 4.27
C ALA A 96 4.78 -9.31 4.73
N HIS A 97 3.99 -8.78 3.79
CA HIS A 97 2.70 -8.15 4.12
C HIS A 97 1.68 -9.15 4.66
N GLU A 98 1.55 -10.34 4.07
CA GLU A 98 0.60 -11.36 4.55
C GLU A 98 1.00 -11.86 5.95
N LYS A 99 2.30 -12.04 6.23
CA LYS A 99 2.78 -12.34 7.58
C LYS A 99 2.41 -11.25 8.57
N TRP A 100 2.69 -9.99 8.22
CA TRP A 100 2.34 -8.85 9.07
C TRP A 100 0.83 -8.75 9.32
N LEU A 101 0.00 -8.96 8.29
CA LEU A 101 -1.47 -8.99 8.40
C LEU A 101 -1.97 -10.13 9.30
N ALA A 102 -1.32 -11.30 9.26
CA ALA A 102 -1.68 -12.43 10.13
C ALA A 102 -1.47 -12.13 11.63
N ASP A 103 -0.55 -11.21 11.95
CA ASP A 103 -0.27 -10.77 13.32
C ASP A 103 -1.16 -9.59 13.76
N ARG A 104 -2.08 -9.10 12.92
CA ARG A 104 -2.99 -8.00 13.25
C ARG A 104 -4.29 -8.53 13.87
N ARG A 105 -4.86 -7.75 14.80
CA ARG A 105 -6.17 -8.07 15.42
C ARG A 105 -7.34 -7.48 14.63
N GLN A 106 -7.06 -6.45 13.84
CA GLN A 106 -8.04 -5.73 13.05
C GLN A 106 -8.62 -6.66 11.96
N PRO A 107 -9.93 -6.59 11.68
CA PRO A 107 -10.51 -7.25 10.52
C PRO A 107 -9.85 -6.75 9.23
N VAL A 108 -9.62 -7.67 8.29
CA VAL A 108 -8.94 -7.38 7.01
C VAL A 108 -9.87 -7.67 5.84
N LEU A 109 -10.27 -6.63 5.11
CA LEU A 109 -10.94 -6.75 3.81
C LEU A 109 -9.89 -6.90 2.72
N ARG A 110 -9.95 -8.00 1.96
CA ARG A 110 -9.06 -8.26 0.83
C ARG A 110 -9.79 -8.01 -0.47
N LEU A 111 -9.24 -7.17 -1.34
CA LEU A 111 -9.85 -6.84 -2.64
C LEU A 111 -8.84 -7.00 -3.78
N ASP A 112 -9.34 -7.50 -4.92
CA ASP A 112 -8.60 -7.49 -6.18
C ASP A 112 -8.76 -6.12 -6.85
N SER A 113 -7.67 -5.36 -6.90
CA SER A 113 -7.63 -4.02 -7.49
C SER A 113 -7.63 -4.00 -9.03
N ALA A 114 -7.83 -5.17 -9.68
CA ALA A 114 -8.18 -5.23 -11.08
C ALA A 114 -9.53 -4.52 -11.35
N ALA A 115 -10.46 -4.57 -10.40
CA ALA A 115 -11.75 -3.89 -10.48
C ALA A 115 -11.64 -2.35 -10.55
N ALA A 116 -12.69 -1.72 -11.07
CA ALA A 116 -12.78 -0.26 -11.17
C ALA A 116 -12.78 0.39 -9.76
N PRO A 117 -12.21 1.60 -9.61
CA PRO A 117 -12.18 2.31 -8.32
C PRO A 117 -13.54 2.44 -7.65
N GLU A 118 -14.60 2.71 -8.41
CA GLU A 118 -15.97 2.84 -7.90
C GLU A 118 -16.50 1.51 -7.34
N ALA A 119 -16.17 0.39 -8.00
CA ALA A 119 -16.56 -0.93 -7.52
C ALA A 119 -15.81 -1.34 -6.26
N LEU A 120 -14.53 -0.96 -6.14
CA LEU A 120 -13.74 -1.16 -4.93
C LEU A 120 -14.28 -0.31 -3.77
N LEU A 121 -14.56 0.97 -4.03
CA LEU A 121 -15.14 1.88 -3.06
C LEU A 121 -16.47 1.35 -2.52
N ASN A 122 -17.36 0.90 -3.41
CA ASN A 122 -18.64 0.33 -3.00
C ASN A 122 -18.47 -0.91 -2.11
N GLN A 123 -17.51 -1.79 -2.41
CA GLN A 123 -17.22 -2.94 -1.56
C GLN A 123 -16.72 -2.52 -0.17
N VAL A 124 -15.88 -1.50 -0.07
CA VAL A 124 -15.43 -0.96 1.23
C VAL A 124 -16.60 -0.35 2.00
N LEU A 125 -17.47 0.43 1.34
CA LEU A 125 -18.60 1.10 2.00
C LEU A 125 -19.71 0.13 2.44
N GLN A 126 -19.85 -1.02 1.77
CA GLN A 126 -20.81 -2.07 2.12
C GLN A 126 -20.25 -3.08 3.13
N TRP A 127 -18.95 -3.03 3.39
CA TRP A 127 -18.32 -3.94 4.33
C TRP A 127 -18.57 -3.49 5.76
N GLU A 128 -19.16 -4.37 6.55
CA GLU A 128 -19.22 -4.22 8.00
C GLU A 128 -18.11 -5.09 8.62
N PRO A 129 -17.01 -4.47 9.12
CA PRO A 129 -15.97 -5.21 9.79
C PRO A 129 -16.59 -5.89 11.02
N GLY A 130 -16.49 -7.22 11.09
CA GLY A 130 -17.12 -8.00 12.15
C GLY A 130 -16.75 -7.45 13.53
N ARG A 131 -17.78 -7.15 14.33
CA ARG A 131 -17.63 -6.84 15.77
C ARG A 131 -17.01 -8.01 16.52
#